data_AF-A0A4Y8HZR5-F1
#
_entry.id   AF-A0A4Y8HZR5-F1
#
_cell.length_a   1.000
_cell.length_b   1.000
_cell.length_c   1.000
_cell.angle_alpha   90.00
_cell.angle_beta   90.00
_cell.angle_gamma   90.00
#
_symmetry.space_group_name_H-M   'P 1'
#
loop_
_entity.id
_entity.type
_entity.pdbx_description
1 polymer ?
#
loop_
_entity_poly.entity_id
_entity_poly.type
_entity_poly.pdbx_seq_one_letter_code
_entity_poly.pdbx_strand_id
1 'polypeptide(L)'
;QEDADAWLKKPVTVLIPAAMGSAITEENVNDINFDTVKVYAEAANTPTTLEADEIIKEKDVYVIPDFLCNAGGVIVSYFEGVQNNMNYYWPKEEVIEKLDRIMTDAFNEVADLSYGRKCSTRDAAYLISIQRVARAIEGRGWIKIHQH
;
A
#
# COMPACT_ATOMS: atom_id res chain seq x y z
N GLN A 1 -30.57 -2.48 -12.26
CA GLN A 1 -29.10 -2.40 -12.27
C GLN A 1 -28.73 -1.66 -11.00
N GLU A 2 -27.87 -2.21 -10.14
CA GLU A 2 -27.38 -1.44 -8.99
C GLU A 2 -26.57 -0.24 -9.48
N ASP A 3 -26.60 0.85 -8.72
CA ASP A 3 -25.79 2.04 -8.96
C ASP A 3 -24.29 1.71 -8.92
N ALA A 4 -23.48 2.44 -9.69
CA ALA A 4 -22.04 2.17 -9.81
C ALA A 4 -21.30 2.24 -8.46
N ASP A 5 -21.77 3.08 -7.52
CA ASP A 5 -21.16 3.30 -6.21
C ASP A 5 -21.89 2.57 -5.07
N ALA A 6 -22.85 1.70 -5.40
CA ALA A 6 -23.61 0.92 -4.42
C ALA A 6 -22.72 0.03 -3.52
N TRP A 7 -21.51 -0.30 -3.98
CA TRP A 7 -20.54 -1.12 -3.24
C TRP A 7 -19.93 -0.38 -2.03
N LEU A 8 -19.81 0.95 -2.06
CA LEU A 8 -19.28 1.77 -0.96
C LEU A 8 -20.16 1.69 0.29
N LYS A 9 -21.47 1.59 0.08
CA LYS A 9 -22.50 1.62 1.13
C LYS A 9 -22.69 0.27 1.82
N LYS A 10 -22.09 -0.80 1.29
CA LYS A 10 -22.31 -2.16 1.81
C LYS A 10 -21.71 -2.29 3.22
N PRO A 11 -22.39 -2.97 4.16
CA PRO A 11 -21.90 -3.17 5.51
C PRO A 11 -20.81 -4.25 5.53
N VAL A 12 -19.57 -3.86 5.25
CA VAL A 12 -18.40 -4.75 5.17
C VAL A 12 -17.33 -4.33 6.17
N THR A 13 -16.50 -5.29 6.59
CA THR A 13 -15.35 -5.01 7.47
C THR A 13 -14.14 -4.50 6.70
N VAL A 14 -13.92 -5.02 5.49
CA VAL A 14 -12.79 -4.67 4.63
C VAL A 14 -13.32 -4.11 3.32
N LEU A 15 -12.91 -2.90 2.97
CA LEU A 15 -13.21 -2.26 1.69
C LEU A 15 -11.93 -2.24 0.82
N ILE A 16 -12.05 -2.71 -0.43
CA ILE A 16 -10.89 -2.89 -1.32
C ILE A 16 -11.17 -2.21 -2.68
N PRO A 17 -10.82 -0.93 -2.86
CA PRO A 17 -10.83 -0.29 -4.17
C PRO A 17 -9.78 -0.93 -5.09
N ALA A 18 -10.22 -1.69 -6.09
CA ALA A 18 -9.35 -2.54 -6.91
C ALA A 18 -9.52 -2.35 -8.43
N ALA A 19 -10.33 -1.38 -8.86
CA ALA A 19 -10.73 -1.24 -10.27
C ALA A 19 -9.98 -0.12 -11.01
N MET A 20 -10.18 1.13 -10.59
CA MET A 20 -9.66 2.32 -11.28
C MET A 20 -8.95 3.25 -10.30
N GLY A 21 -8.00 4.03 -10.82
CA GLY A 21 -7.45 5.18 -10.10
C GLY A 21 -8.52 6.25 -9.88
N SER A 22 -8.41 7.01 -8.79
CA SER A 22 -9.35 8.05 -8.38
C SER A 22 -10.82 7.59 -8.33
N ALA A 23 -11.06 6.32 -8.01
CA ALA A 23 -12.41 5.79 -7.82
C ALA A 23 -13.09 6.34 -6.56
N ILE A 24 -12.29 6.72 -5.56
CA ILE A 24 -12.74 7.32 -4.30
C ILE A 24 -12.28 8.77 -4.27
N THR A 25 -13.25 9.68 -4.31
CA THR A 25 -13.06 11.13 -4.43
C THR A 25 -13.75 11.84 -3.27
N GLU A 26 -13.55 13.16 -3.15
CA GLU A 26 -14.26 13.99 -2.17
C GLU A 26 -15.79 13.85 -2.29
N GLU A 27 -16.30 13.61 -3.50
CA GLU A 27 -17.73 13.53 -3.80
C GLU A 27 -18.39 12.25 -3.24
N ASN A 28 -17.67 11.12 -3.23
CA ASN A 28 -18.24 9.81 -2.86
C ASN A 28 -17.62 9.17 -1.61
N VAL A 29 -16.53 9.71 -1.04
CA VAL A 29 -15.89 9.14 0.15
C VAL A 29 -16.84 9.03 1.34
N ASN A 30 -17.79 9.95 1.48
CA ASN A 30 -18.78 9.94 2.55
C ASN A 30 -19.89 8.88 2.35
N ASP A 31 -19.97 8.25 1.18
CA ASP A 31 -20.86 7.11 0.94
C ASP A 31 -20.29 5.80 1.53
N ILE A 32 -19.01 5.78 1.93
CA ILE A 32 -18.41 4.63 2.60
C ILE A 32 -19.06 4.42 3.96
N ASN A 33 -19.48 3.19 4.23
CA ASN A 33 -20.04 2.82 5.54
C ASN A 33 -18.94 2.68 6.61
N PHE A 34 -18.51 3.81 7.17
CA PHE A 34 -17.45 3.87 8.21
C PHE A 34 -17.86 3.23 9.55
N ASP A 35 -19.15 2.94 9.78
CA ASP A 35 -19.58 2.23 10.99
C ASP A 35 -19.07 0.78 10.97
N THR A 36 -19.10 0.13 9.81
CA THR A 36 -18.70 -1.27 9.64
C THR A 36 -17.29 -1.44 9.09
N VAL A 37 -16.83 -0.52 8.24
CA VAL A 37 -15.49 -0.60 7.65
C VAL A 37 -14.44 -0.38 8.73
N LYS A 38 -13.49 -1.31 8.83
CA LYS A 38 -12.34 -1.25 9.75
C LYS A 38 -11.01 -1.29 9.03
N VAL A 39 -10.98 -1.80 7.81
CA VAL A 39 -9.80 -1.81 6.94
C VAL A 39 -10.16 -1.29 5.56
N TYR A 40 -9.35 -0.36 5.06
CA TYR A 40 -9.44 0.19 3.71
C TYR A 40 -8.13 -0.14 2.97
N ALA A 41 -8.17 -1.05 2.02
CA ALA A 41 -6.97 -1.60 1.35
C ALA A 41 -6.94 -1.23 -0.13
N GLU A 42 -6.00 -0.39 -0.52
CA GLU A 42 -5.92 0.20 -1.86
C GLU A 42 -5.27 -0.75 -2.88
N ALA A 43 -6.04 -1.69 -3.42
CA ALA A 43 -5.49 -2.67 -4.37
C ALA A 43 -5.25 -2.10 -5.78
N ALA A 44 -5.98 -1.04 -6.18
CA ALA A 44 -5.70 -0.31 -7.41
C ALA A 44 -4.51 0.65 -7.24
N ASN A 45 -4.01 1.19 -8.36
CA ASN A 45 -2.97 2.22 -8.33
C ASN A 45 -3.64 3.60 -8.13
N THR A 46 -3.28 4.32 -7.08
CA THR A 46 -3.84 5.64 -6.73
C THR A 46 -5.38 5.68 -6.75
N PRO A 47 -6.10 4.78 -6.05
CA PRO A 47 -7.57 4.72 -6.12
C PRO A 47 -8.27 5.87 -5.39
N THR A 48 -7.57 6.55 -4.50
CA THR A 48 -8.12 7.57 -3.59
C THR A 48 -7.49 8.92 -3.91
N THR A 49 -8.29 9.96 -4.07
CA THR A 49 -7.76 11.33 -4.23
C THR A 49 -7.22 11.86 -2.90
N LEU A 50 -6.42 12.92 -2.95
CA LEU A 50 -5.84 13.52 -1.74
C LEU A 50 -6.94 14.04 -0.79
N GLU A 51 -7.98 14.66 -1.36
CA GLU A 51 -9.10 15.20 -0.60
C GLU A 51 -9.89 14.09 0.12
N ALA A 52 -10.09 12.95 -0.57
CA ALA A 52 -10.72 11.78 0.04
C ALA A 52 -9.83 11.13 1.11
N ASP A 53 -8.51 11.08 0.90
CA ASP A 53 -7.54 10.54 1.87
C ASP A 53 -7.56 11.34 3.19
N GLU A 54 -7.67 12.67 3.12
CA GLU A 54 -7.82 13.51 4.32
C GLU A 54 -9.10 13.18 5.08
N ILE A 55 -10.22 12.97 4.38
CA ILE A 55 -11.48 12.57 5.02
C ILE A 55 -11.34 11.18 5.66
N ILE A 56 -10.69 10.23 4.99
CA ILE A 56 -10.48 8.87 5.51
C ILE A 56 -9.55 8.88 6.73
N LYS A 57 -8.51 9.73 6.76
CA LYS A 57 -7.61 9.88 7.93
C LYS A 57 -8.34 10.32 9.19
N GLU A 58 -9.41 11.09 9.05
CA GLU A 58 -10.25 11.49 10.19
C GLU A 58 -11.20 10.37 10.65
N LYS A 59 -11.32 9.27 9.92
CA LYS A 59 -12.14 8.11 10.29
C LYS A 59 -11.30 7.07 11.04
N ASP A 60 -11.97 6.30 11.89
CA ASP A 60 -11.38 5.17 12.63
C ASP A 60 -11.24 3.93 11.73
N VAL A 61 -10.47 4.06 10.65
CA VAL A 61 -10.23 2.99 9.66
C VAL A 61 -8.73 2.80 9.43
N TYR A 62 -8.29 1.54 9.45
CA TYR A 62 -6.93 1.19 9.12
C TYR A 62 -6.72 1.19 7.60
N VAL A 63 -5.87 2.09 7.11
CA VAL A 63 -5.55 2.20 5.67
C VAL A 63 -4.32 1.34 5.34
N ILE A 64 -4.42 0.51 4.30
CA ILE A 64 -3.27 -0.12 3.65
C ILE A 64 -3.03 0.65 2.33
N PRO A 65 -2.00 1.52 2.27
CA PRO A 65 -1.80 2.41 1.15
C PRO A 65 -1.44 1.64 -0.13
N ASP A 66 -1.81 2.19 -1.28
CA ASP A 66 -1.71 1.57 -2.60
C ASP A 66 -0.36 0.94 -2.90
N PHE A 67 0.73 1.70 -2.84
CA PHE A 67 2.07 1.21 -3.17
C PHE A 67 2.62 0.16 -2.19
N LEU A 68 1.95 -0.08 -1.05
CA LEU A 68 2.16 -1.26 -0.21
C LEU A 68 1.19 -2.38 -0.62
N CYS A 69 -0.11 -2.09 -0.68
CA CYS A 69 -1.18 -3.07 -0.90
C CYS A 69 -1.06 -3.79 -2.25
N ASN A 70 -0.65 -3.07 -3.30
CA ASN A 70 -0.53 -3.60 -4.66
C ASN A 70 0.92 -3.99 -5.05
N ALA A 71 1.88 -3.89 -4.12
CA ALA A 71 3.30 -4.14 -4.36
C ALA A 71 3.62 -5.56 -4.85
N GLY A 72 2.73 -6.52 -4.58
CA GLY A 72 2.91 -7.92 -4.98
C GLY A 72 3.15 -8.11 -6.47
N GLY A 73 2.52 -7.30 -7.33
CA GLY A 73 2.76 -7.35 -8.77
C GLY A 73 4.22 -7.04 -9.13
N VAL A 74 4.77 -5.97 -8.57
CA VAL A 74 6.17 -5.57 -8.80
C VAL A 74 7.15 -6.60 -8.23
N ILE A 75 6.85 -7.15 -7.05
CA ILE A 75 7.67 -8.20 -6.41
C ILE A 75 7.73 -9.46 -7.28
N VAL A 76 6.59 -9.93 -7.79
CA VAL A 76 6.55 -11.11 -8.66
C VAL A 76 7.23 -10.84 -10.00
N SER A 77 7.12 -9.63 -10.57
CA SER A 77 7.91 -9.24 -11.76
C SER A 77 9.42 -9.24 -11.48
N TYR A 78 9.85 -8.84 -10.27
CA TYR A 78 11.25 -8.98 -9.87
C TYR A 78 11.67 -10.46 -9.80
N PHE A 79 10.83 -11.32 -9.22
CA PHE A 79 11.09 -12.77 -9.19
C PHE A 79 11.21 -13.37 -10.60
N GLU A 80 10.41 -12.91 -11.55
CA GLU A 80 10.53 -13.32 -12.96
C GLU A 80 11.92 -12.98 -13.51
N GLY A 81 12.42 -11.76 -13.28
CA GLY A 81 13.76 -11.36 -13.68
C GLY A 81 14.87 -12.20 -13.04
N VAL A 82 14.73 -12.55 -11.76
CA VAL A 82 15.68 -13.43 -11.06
C VAL A 82 15.70 -14.83 -11.67
N GLN A 83 14.53 -15.44 -11.90
CA GLN A 83 14.42 -16.77 -12.48
C GLN A 83 14.98 -16.81 -13.91
N ASN A 84 14.71 -15.77 -14.71
CA ASN A 84 15.25 -15.63 -16.07
C ASN A 84 16.78 -15.53 -16.07
N ASN A 85 17.37 -14.75 -15.16
CA ASN A 85 18.83 -14.63 -15.04
C ASN A 85 19.51 -15.92 -14.59
N MET A 86 18.82 -16.74 -13.79
CA MET A 86 19.33 -18.02 -13.29
C MET A 86 19.04 -19.19 -14.24
N ASN A 87 18.14 -19.01 -15.21
CA ASN A 87 17.54 -20.08 -16.01
C ASN A 87 17.03 -21.24 -15.13
N TYR A 88 16.44 -20.89 -13.98
CA TYR A 88 15.90 -21.81 -12.99
C TYR A 88 14.56 -21.27 -12.51
N TYR A 89 13.51 -22.05 -12.73
CA TYR A 89 12.13 -21.62 -12.49
C TYR A 89 11.59 -22.28 -11.23
N TRP A 90 11.05 -21.45 -10.35
CA TRP A 90 10.49 -21.87 -9.07
C TRP A 90 9.08 -22.43 -9.24
N PRO A 91 8.68 -23.42 -8.43
CA PRO A 91 7.28 -23.81 -8.34
C PRO A 91 6.44 -22.67 -7.77
N LYS A 92 5.13 -22.69 -8.04
CA LYS A 92 4.18 -21.66 -7.60
C LYS A 92 4.23 -21.45 -6.08
N GLU A 93 4.37 -22.54 -5.33
CA GLU A 93 4.41 -22.53 -3.87
C GLU A 93 5.62 -21.74 -3.35
N GLU A 94 6.78 -21.91 -3.97
CA GLU A 94 7.99 -21.15 -3.62
C GLU A 94 7.85 -19.66 -3.96
N VAL A 95 7.20 -19.31 -5.09
CA VAL A 95 6.90 -17.92 -5.42
C VAL A 95 5.98 -17.28 -4.38
N ILE A 96 4.92 -17.99 -3.97
CA ILE A 96 3.96 -17.52 -2.97
C ILE A 96 4.63 -17.36 -1.60
N GLU A 97 5.45 -18.31 -1.17
CA GLU A 97 6.17 -18.23 0.12
C GLU A 97 7.12 -17.01 0.16
N LYS A 98 7.89 -16.79 -0.91
CA LYS A 98 8.76 -15.61 -0.99
C LYS A 98 7.96 -14.30 -1.02
N LEU A 99 6.84 -14.27 -1.74
CA LEU A 99 5.97 -13.10 -1.81
C LEU A 99 5.37 -12.79 -0.43
N ASP A 100 4.83 -13.80 0.25
CA ASP A 100 4.23 -13.68 1.58
C ASP A 100 5.20 -13.11 2.59
N ARG A 101 6.44 -13.61 2.63
CA ARG A 101 7.48 -13.09 3.50
C ARG A 101 7.75 -11.60 3.25
N ILE A 102 7.97 -11.21 1.99
CA ILE A 102 8.29 -9.81 1.64
C ILE A 102 7.12 -8.88 1.97
N MET A 103 5.89 -9.28 1.64
CA MET A 103 4.69 -8.47 1.91
C MET A 103 4.44 -8.33 3.41
N THR A 104 4.60 -9.41 4.18
CA THR A 104 4.46 -9.41 5.65
C THR A 104 5.50 -8.51 6.31
N ASP A 105 6.77 -8.63 5.92
CA ASP A 105 7.84 -7.77 6.45
C ASP A 105 7.60 -6.29 6.12
N ALA A 106 7.19 -5.99 4.88
CA ALA A 106 6.89 -4.62 4.46
C ALA A 106 5.69 -4.04 5.21
N PHE A 107 4.63 -4.84 5.42
CA PHE A 107 3.47 -4.42 6.19
C PHE A 107 3.85 -4.10 7.63
N ASN A 108 4.61 -4.99 8.29
CA ASN A 108 5.05 -4.80 9.67
C ASN A 108 5.93 -3.55 9.82
N GLU A 109 6.87 -3.31 8.90
CA GLU A 109 7.71 -2.11 8.95
C GLU A 109 6.88 -0.81 8.87
N VAL A 110 5.86 -0.78 8.00
CA VAL A 110 4.93 0.36 7.88
C VAL A 110 4.08 0.51 9.13
N ALA A 111 3.52 -0.57 9.64
CA ALA A 111 2.68 -0.56 10.84
C ALA A 111 3.47 -0.10 12.07
N ASP A 112 4.67 -0.64 12.28
CA ASP A 112 5.56 -0.30 13.39
C ASP A 112 5.99 1.16 13.33
N LEU A 113 6.35 1.66 12.14
CA LEU A 113 6.73 3.06 11.98
C LEU A 113 5.54 4.01 12.19
N SER A 114 4.37 3.68 11.66
CA SER A 114 3.13 4.45 11.84
C SER A 114 2.79 4.56 13.32
N TYR A 115 2.79 3.45 14.06
CA TYR A 115 2.54 3.43 15.49
C TYR A 115 3.61 4.21 16.28
N GLY A 116 4.89 3.96 15.98
CA GLY A 116 6.01 4.58 16.69
C GLY A 116 6.12 6.09 16.48
N ARG A 117 5.75 6.59 15.30
CA ARG A 117 5.80 8.04 14.97
C ARG A 117 4.45 8.74 15.08
N LYS A 118 3.37 8.02 15.37
CA LYS A 118 1.98 8.54 15.41
C LYS A 118 1.62 9.28 14.11
N CYS A 119 1.95 8.68 12.97
CA CYS A 119 1.60 9.20 11.64
C CYS A 119 0.71 8.19 10.91
N SER A 120 0.08 8.62 9.81
CA SER A 120 -0.70 7.70 8.98
C SER A 120 0.18 6.57 8.41
N THR A 121 -0.44 5.44 8.07
CA THR A 121 0.26 4.33 7.39
C THR A 121 0.80 4.75 6.03
N ARG A 122 0.10 5.65 5.32
CA ARG A 122 0.57 6.25 4.06
C ARG A 122 1.85 7.07 4.29
N ASP A 123 1.88 7.95 5.30
CA ASP A 123 3.08 8.73 5.62
C ASP A 123 4.25 7.84 6.03
N ALA A 124 3.99 6.82 6.85
CA ALA A 124 4.99 5.85 7.26
C ALA A 124 5.60 5.14 6.05
N ALA A 125 4.76 4.69 5.12
CA ALA A 125 5.21 4.02 3.91
C ALA A 125 6.03 4.98 2.99
N TYR A 126 5.68 6.27 2.91
CA TYR A 126 6.50 7.27 2.22
C TYR A 126 7.84 7.51 2.91
N LEU A 127 7.86 7.62 4.24
CA LEU A 127 9.08 7.79 5.02
C LEU A 127 10.06 6.62 4.81
N ILE A 128 9.55 5.38 4.83
CA ILE A 128 10.36 4.17 4.57
C ILE A 128 10.94 4.19 3.16
N SER A 129 10.11 4.48 2.14
CA SER A 129 10.57 4.48 0.75
C SER A 129 11.64 5.56 0.50
N ILE A 130 11.42 6.78 0.98
CA ILE A 130 12.38 7.89 0.89
C ILE A 130 13.68 7.52 1.62
N GLN A 131 13.60 6.96 2.83
CA GLN A 131 14.79 6.59 3.61
C GLN A 131 15.62 5.50 2.91
N ARG A 132 14.97 4.49 2.31
CA ARG A 132 15.65 3.43 1.55
C ARG A 132 16.40 4.01 0.35
N VAL A 133 15.76 4.91 -0.40
CA VAL A 133 16.39 5.58 -1.55
C VAL A 133 17.54 6.48 -1.11
N ALA A 134 17.35 7.30 -0.07
CA ALA A 134 18.39 8.17 0.47
C ALA A 134 19.63 7.38 0.91
N ARG A 135 19.46 6.28 1.66
CA ARG A 135 20.56 5.41 2.08
C ARG A 135 21.30 4.78 0.90
N ALA A 136 20.57 4.34 -0.14
CA ALA A 136 21.18 3.75 -1.33
C ALA A 136 22.02 4.78 -2.11
N ILE A 137 21.53 6.03 -2.19
CA ILE A 137 22.24 7.13 -2.86
C ILE A 137 23.48 7.55 -2.05
N GLU A 138 23.36 7.64 -0.73
CA GLU A 138 24.48 7.91 0.18
C GLU A 138 25.56 6.82 0.10
N GLY A 139 25.16 5.54 0.11
CA GLY A 139 26.07 4.41 -0.03
C GLY A 139 26.82 4.36 -1.36
N ARG A 140 26.31 5.04 -2.40
CA ARG A 140 26.99 5.23 -3.70
C ARG A 140 27.86 6.49 -3.76
N GLY A 141 27.89 7.29 -2.69
CA GLY A 141 28.67 8.52 -2.60
C GLY A 141 28.12 9.69 -3.41
N TRP A 142 26.86 9.62 -3.86
CA TRP A 142 26.25 10.66 -4.70
C TRP A 142 25.84 11.90 -3.90
N ILE A 143 25.62 11.76 -2.58
CA ILE A 143 25.29 12.86 -1.68
C ILE A 143 25.96 12.61 -0.32
N LYS A 144 26.38 13.68 0.38
CA LYS A 144 26.79 13.63 1.80
C LYS A 144 25.68 14.18 2.68
N ILE A 145 24.93 13.31 3.36
CA ILE A 145 23.94 13.75 4.35
C ILE A 145 24.73 14.06 5.63
N HIS A 146 24.77 15.33 6.04
CA HIS A 146 25.45 15.69 7.28
C HIS A 146 24.64 15.15 8.45
N GLN A 147 25.17 14.13 9.15
CA GLN A 147 24.67 13.75 10.46
C GLN A 147 25.08 14.85 11.44
N HIS A 148 24.11 15.67 11.84
CA HIS A 148 24.22 16.51 13.04
C HIS A 148 23.71 15.73 14.25
#